data_AF-A0A840BZP3-F1
#
_entry.id   AF-A0A840BZP3-F1
#
_cell.length_a   1.000
_cell.length_b   1.000
_cell.length_c   1.000
_cell.angle_alpha   90.00
_cell.angle_beta   90.00
_cell.angle_gamma   90.00
#
_symmetry.space_group_name_H-M   'P 1'
#
loop_
_entity.id
_entity.type
_entity.pdbx_description
1 polymer ?
#
loop_
_entity_poly.entity_id
_entity_poly.type
_entity_poly.pdbx_seq_one_letter_code
_entity_poly.pdbx_strand_id
1 'polypeptide(L)' 'MAGVAKRVQRHRERLRAAGLKPVQIWIPDPAQPGFAEECRRQSQLIAKSAEEDEILDFIEAVSDHRGWRE' A
#
# COMPACT_ATOMS: atom_id res chain seq x y z
N MET A 1 -9.44 4.48 -24.77
CA MET A 1 -8.63 3.34 -24.27
C MET A 1 -7.13 3.49 -24.55
N ALA A 2 -6.69 3.76 -25.79
CA ALA A 2 -5.25 3.86 -26.14
C ALA A 2 -4.44 4.95 -25.39
N GLY A 3 -5.07 6.08 -25.05
CA GLY A 3 -4.39 7.19 -24.36
C GLY A 3 -4.00 6.90 -22.90
N VAL A 4 -4.81 6.11 -22.19
CA VAL A 4 -4.54 5.73 -20.79
C VAL A 4 -3.37 4.74 -20.74
N ALA A 5 -3.38 3.73 -21.60
CA ALA A 5 -2.29 2.76 -21.70
C ALA A 5 -0.94 3.45 -21.99
N LYS A 6 -0.91 4.38 -22.95
CA LYS A 6 0.30 5.14 -23.30
C LYS A 6 0.80 6.03 -22.14
N ARG A 7 -0.11 6.65 -21.38
CA ARG A 7 0.22 7.41 -20.17
C ARG A 7 0.82 6.53 -19.06
N VAL A 8 0.18 5.39 -18.78
CA VAL A 8 0.66 4.43 -17.77
C VAL A 8 2.04 3.88 -18.16
N GLN A 9 2.25 3.58 -19.45
CA GLN A 9 3.54 3.13 -19.96
C GLN A 9 4.63 4.18 -19.75
N ARG A 10 4.41 5.43 -20.18
CA ARG A 10 5.39 6.53 -20.00
C ARG A 10 5.72 6.78 -18.53
N HIS A 11 4.71 6.70 -17.65
CA HIS A 11 4.91 6.86 -16.21
C HIS A 11 5.81 5.74 -15.65
N ARG A 12 5.54 4.48 -16.02
CA ARG A 12 6.37 3.33 -15.60
C ARG A 12 7.80 3.43 -16.14
N GLU A 13 7.99 3.88 -17.38
CA GLU A 13 9.33 4.12 -17.96
C GLU A 13 10.13 5.14 -17.15
N ARG A 14 9.50 6.26 -16.76
CA ARG A 14 10.13 7.28 -15.90
C ARG A 14 10.53 6.72 -14.54
N LEU A 15 9.66 5.93 -13.90
CA LEU A 15 9.96 5.32 -12.59
C LEU A 15 11.12 4.32 -12.70
N ARG A 16 11.15 3.50 -13.76
CA ARG A 16 12.28 2.58 -14.00
C ARG A 16 13.60 3.32 -14.23
N ALA A 17 13.58 4.41 -14.99
CA ALA A 17 14.77 5.25 -15.19
C ALA A 17 15.27 5.89 -13.89
N ALA A 18 14.38 6.13 -12.92
CA ALA A 18 14.71 6.59 -11.57
C ALA A 18 15.14 5.44 -10.61
N GLY A 19 15.31 4.21 -11.12
CA GLY A 19 15.76 3.05 -10.33
C GLY A 19 14.64 2.30 -9.59
N LEU A 20 13.36 2.63 -9.82
CA LEU A 20 12.24 2.02 -9.11
C LEU A 20 11.71 0.78 -9.86
N LYS A 21 11.43 -0.28 -9.10
CA LYS A 21 10.80 -1.51 -9.61
C LYS A 21 9.30 -1.51 -9.31
N PRO A 22 8.42 -1.69 -10.32
CA PRO A 22 6.99 -1.81 -10.07
C PRO A 22 6.68 -3.13 -9.36
N VAL A 23 5.92 -3.06 -8.26
CA VAL A 23 5.34 -4.21 -7.58
C VAL A 23 3.83 -4.19 -7.78
N GLN A 24 3.25 -5.30 -8.22
CA GLN A 24 1.80 -5.50 -8.29
C GLN A 24 1.44 -6.57 -7.27
N ILE A 25 0.57 -6.19 -6.34
CA ILE A 25 -0.01 -7.09 -5.36
C ILE A 25 -1.50 -7.18 -5.60
N TRP A 26 -2.05 -8.37 -5.40
CA TRP A 26 -3.50 -8.57 -5.34
C TRP A 26 -3.92 -8.45 -3.89
N ILE A 27 -4.91 -7.59 -3.62
CA ILE A 27 -5.48 -7.40 -2.28
C ILE A 27 -6.92 -7.93 -2.26
N PRO A 28 -7.44 -8.33 -1.09
CA PRO A 28 -8.84 -8.73 -0.98
C PRO A 28 -9.76 -7.56 -1.37
N ASP A 29 -10.78 -7.84 -2.18
CA ASP A 29 -11.69 -6.83 -2.71
C ASP A 29 -12.64 -6.29 -1.62
N PRO A 30 -12.59 -4.98 -1.27
CA PRO A 30 -13.45 -4.39 -0.24
C PRO A 30 -14.95 -4.43 -0.55
N ALA A 31 -15.34 -4.64 -1.81
CA ALA A 31 -16.74 -4.73 -2.20
C ALA A 31 -17.34 -6.12 -1.98
N GLN A 32 -16.52 -7.14 -1.67
CA GLN A 32 -17.02 -8.49 -1.45
C GLN A 32 -17.74 -8.61 -0.09
N PRO A 33 -18.86 -9.34 -0.03
CA PRO A 33 -19.48 -9.69 1.23
C PRO A 33 -18.48 -10.39 2.16
N GLY A 34 -18.43 -10.00 3.43
CA GLY A 34 -17.51 -10.60 4.41
C GLY A 34 -16.15 -9.89 4.54
N PHE A 35 -15.83 -8.91 3.68
CA PHE A 35 -14.54 -8.21 3.75
C PHE A 35 -14.35 -7.48 5.09
N ALA A 36 -15.39 -6.84 5.61
CA ALA A 36 -15.30 -6.09 6.87
C ALA A 36 -15.01 -7.01 8.06
N GLU A 37 -15.62 -8.19 8.08
CA GLU A 37 -15.42 -9.23 9.09
C GLU A 37 -14.00 -9.79 9.02
N GLU A 38 -13.52 -10.10 7.81
CA GLU A 38 -12.17 -10.61 7.61
C GLU A 38 -11.10 -9.57 7.95
N CYS A 39 -11.32 -8.31 7.54
CA CYS A 39 -10.46 -7.19 7.91
C CYS A 39 -10.36 -7.07 9.43
N ARG A 40 -11.50 -7.08 10.14
CA ARG A 40 -11.53 -7.05 11.61
C ARG A 40 -10.76 -8.22 12.23
N ARG A 41 -10.98 -9.43 11.72
CA ARG A 41 -10.32 -10.64 12.22
C ARG A 41 -8.80 -10.56 12.05
N GLN A 42 -8.32 -10.10 10.88
CA GLN A 42 -6.89 -9.94 10.62
C GLN A 42 -6.26 -8.82 11.47
N SER A 43 -6.91 -7.67 11.59
CA SER A 43 -6.43 -6.59 12.47
C SER A 43 -6.26 -7.06 13.91
N GLN A 44 -7.18 -7.87 14.44
CA GLN A 44 -7.08 -8.42 15.80
C GLN A 44 -5.96 -9.45 15.97
N LEU A 45 -5.58 -10.17 14.91
CA LEU A 45 -4.45 -11.10 14.96
C LEU A 45 -3.12 -10.34 14.99
N ILE A 46 -3.00 -9.31 14.16
CA ILE A 46 -1.80 -8.47 14.05
C ILE A 46 -1.60 -7.64 15.31
N ALA A 47 -2.66 -7.02 15.85
CA ALA A 47 -2.60 -6.25 17.10
C ALA A 47 -2.20 -7.07 18.34
N LYS A 48 -2.17 -8.41 18.23
CA LYS A 48 -1.69 -9.33 19.28
C LYS A 48 -0.32 -9.92 18.98
N SER A 49 0.29 -9.55 17.85
CA SER A 49 1.64 -9.98 17.49
C SER A 49 2.66 -9.23 18.35
N ALA A 50 3.81 -9.85 18.60
CA ALA A 50 4.86 -9.24 19.41
C ALA A 50 5.59 -8.13 18.64
N GLU A 51 5.54 -8.21 17.32
CA GLU A 51 6.29 -7.38 16.39
C GLU A 51 5.53 -6.12 15.95
N GLU A 52 4.22 -6.02 16.23
CA GLU A 52 3.38 -4.93 15.74
C GLU A 52 3.90 -3.56 16.19
N ASP A 53 4.23 -3.40 17.47
CA ASP A 53 4.71 -2.13 18.01
C ASP A 53 6.03 -1.72 17.33
N GLU A 54 6.97 -2.65 17.17
CA GLU A 54 8.25 -2.39 16.50
C GLU A 54 8.06 -2.00 15.02
N ILE A 55 7.15 -2.68 14.32
CA ILE A 55 6.84 -2.38 12.92
C ILE A 55 6.19 -1.00 12.78
N LEU A 56 5.22 -0.67 13.65
CA LEU A 56 4.55 0.63 13.64
C LEU A 56 5.54 1.76 13.98
N ASP A 57 6.40 1.57 14.97
CA ASP A 57 7.46 2.53 15.32
C ASP A 57 8.42 2.75 14.16
N PHE A 58 8.82 1.68 13.46
CA PHE A 58 9.65 1.78 12.27
C PHE A 58 8.95 2.56 11.15
N ILE A 59 7.67 2.24 10.87
CA ILE A 59 6.89 2.92 9.83
C ILE A 59 6.78 4.41 10.12
N GLU A 60 6.46 4.78 11.36
CA GLU A 60 6.39 6.18 11.80
C GLU A 60 7.74 6.88 11.59
N ALA A 61 8.84 6.24 11.99
CA ALA A 61 10.18 6.81 11.89
C ALA A 61 10.65 7.05 10.44
N VAL A 62 10.21 6.24 9.48
CA VAL A 62 10.61 6.37 8.06
C VAL A 62 9.58 7.13 7.20
N SER A 63 8.40 7.43 7.73
CA SER A 63 7.35 8.12 7.00
C SER A 63 7.66 9.61 6.85
N ASP A 64 7.49 10.14 5.64
CA ASP A 64 7.66 11.56 5.34
C ASP A 64 6.28 12.24 5.20
N HIS A 65 5.91 12.98 6.24
CA HIS A 65 4.63 13.72 6.27
C HIS A 65 4.76 15.16 5.75
N ARG A 66 5.91 15.57 5.21
CA ARG A 66 6.11 16.95 4.73
C ARG A 66 5.09 17.28 3.63
N GLY A 67 4.31 18.35 3.86
CA GLY A 67 3.31 18.84 2.91
C GLY A 67 1.91 18.24 3.06
N TRP A 68 1.69 17.35 4.03
CA TRP A 68 0.35 16.92 4.42
C TRP A 68 -0.31 18.08 5.19
N ARG A 69 -1.57 18.36 4.88
CA ARG A 69 -2.40 19.35 5.61
C ARG A 69 -3.45 18.59 6.40
N GLU A 70 -3.68 19.02 7.64
CA GLU A 70 -4.76 18.52 8.51
C GLU A 70 -6.15 18.69 7.88
#